data_AF-A0A9X4S275-F1
#
_entry.id   AF-A0A9X4S275-F1
#
_cell.length_a   1.000
_cell.length_b   1.000
_cell.length_c   1.000
_cell.angle_alpha   90.00
_cell.angle_beta   90.00
_cell.angle_gamma   90.00
#
_symmetry.space_group_name_H-M   'P 1'
#
loop_
_entity.id
_entity.type
_entity.pdbx_description
1 polymer ?
#
loop_
_entity_poly.entity_id
_entity_poly.type
_entity_poly.pdbx_seq_one_letter_code
_entity_poly.pdbx_strand_id
1 'polypeptide(L)'
;MAELAVKIDHVSKYFRLPTEASTSLRTTLVNRFRGIKGYKEQHVLKDIDFEVEKGDFFGIVGRNGSGKSTLLKIISQIYVPEKGKVTVNGKLVSFIELGVGFNPELTGRENVYMNGAMLGFSTQEIDEMYDEIVDFAELHEFMNQKLKNYSSGMQVRLAFSVAIKARGDVLVLDEVLAVGDEAFQRKCNDYFLERKKSGLTTILVTHDMNAVKKYCNKAVLIEDGLIKVAGNVDKVANQYSLDNLKRLKAVQEESTEEVEEFVSDLKVNLLSPVQATPEQPIKFEVSYNVKEDIKTYVAFSLTDADRNIWIYNDNSMDYLTEGQGEKRAVYECKLDQVNNLKLKLQVSVRNAKDEMVAYDIDEKIIIINRLDIPKDDLSAKDSASGLILRNGDWNFG
;
A
#
# COMPACT_ATOMS: atom_id res chain seq x y z
N MET A 1 -12.09 3.03 -31.22
CA MET A 1 -12.39 2.76 -29.80
C MET A 1 -11.36 1.77 -29.32
N ALA A 2 -10.80 1.97 -28.13
CA ALA A 2 -9.86 1.00 -27.55
C ALA A 2 -10.58 -0.33 -27.31
N GLU A 3 -9.88 -1.45 -27.49
CA GLU A 3 -10.45 -2.78 -27.27
C GLU A 3 -10.45 -3.11 -25.78
N LEU A 4 -11.59 -3.55 -25.23
CA LEU A 4 -11.72 -3.84 -23.80
C LEU A 4 -11.19 -5.23 -23.46
N ALA A 5 -10.45 -5.33 -22.36
CA ALA A 5 -10.03 -6.61 -21.77
C ALA A 5 -11.02 -7.08 -20.69
N VAL A 6 -11.44 -6.17 -19.80
CA VAL A 6 -12.40 -6.45 -18.74
C VAL A 6 -13.39 -5.29 -18.63
N LYS A 7 -14.69 -5.59 -18.56
CA LYS A 7 -15.75 -4.63 -18.27
C LYS A 7 -16.49 -5.03 -16.99
N ILE A 8 -16.54 -4.11 -16.03
CA ILE A 8 -17.31 -4.24 -14.80
C ILE A 8 -18.50 -3.29 -14.93
N ASP A 9 -19.70 -3.84 -15.00
CA ASP A 9 -20.94 -3.11 -15.31
C ASP A 9 -21.87 -3.16 -14.09
N HIS A 10 -21.96 -2.04 -13.36
CA HIS A 10 -22.84 -1.83 -12.20
C HIS A 10 -22.87 -2.98 -11.16
N VAL A 11 -21.69 -3.49 -10.80
CA VAL A 11 -21.54 -4.67 -9.93
C VAL A 11 -21.83 -4.34 -8.47
N SER A 12 -22.74 -5.12 -7.86
CA SER A 12 -23.01 -5.06 -6.40
C SER A 12 -22.89 -6.43 -5.77
N LYS A 13 -22.30 -6.47 -4.56
CA LYS A 13 -22.12 -7.70 -3.78
C LYS A 13 -22.44 -7.48 -2.31
N TYR A 14 -23.24 -8.37 -1.73
CA TYR A 14 -23.44 -8.45 -0.27
C TYR A 14 -23.27 -9.88 0.26
N PHE A 15 -22.95 -9.98 1.55
CA PHE A 15 -22.91 -11.24 2.29
C PHE A 15 -23.95 -11.22 3.41
N ARG A 16 -24.53 -12.39 3.70
CA ARG A 16 -25.43 -12.58 4.84
C ARG A 16 -24.63 -13.08 6.03
N LEU A 17 -24.45 -12.23 7.03
CA LEU A 17 -23.77 -12.57 8.28
C LEU A 17 -24.81 -13.08 9.29
N PRO A 18 -24.72 -14.33 9.77
CA PRO A 18 -25.61 -14.82 10.82
C PRO A 18 -25.44 -13.98 12.09
N THR A 19 -26.54 -13.51 12.69
CA THR A 19 -26.51 -12.69 13.91
C THR A 19 -26.51 -13.52 15.20
N GLU A 20 -26.84 -14.81 15.10
CA GLU A 20 -26.81 -15.78 16.20
C GLU A 20 -26.28 -17.12 15.70
N ALA A 21 -25.52 -17.84 16.52
CA ALA A 21 -25.25 -19.26 16.31
C ALA A 21 -26.51 -20.08 16.65
N SER A 22 -27.59 -19.94 15.88
CA SER A 22 -28.85 -20.62 16.20
C SER A 22 -28.80 -22.09 15.75
N THR A 23 -28.41 -22.98 16.65
CA THR A 23 -28.46 -24.45 16.44
C THR A 23 -29.87 -25.05 16.62
N SER A 24 -30.89 -24.25 16.95
CA SER A 24 -32.24 -24.74 17.26
C SER A 24 -33.30 -24.34 16.24
N LEU A 25 -33.98 -25.35 15.69
CA LEU A 25 -35.13 -25.23 14.77
C LEU A 25 -36.28 -24.41 15.37
N ARG A 26 -36.46 -24.43 16.70
CA ARG A 26 -37.50 -23.64 17.39
C ARG A 26 -37.20 -22.14 17.31
N THR A 27 -35.95 -21.74 17.50
CA THR A 27 -35.53 -20.33 17.40
C THR A 27 -35.72 -19.80 15.99
N THR A 28 -35.42 -20.63 14.97
CA THR A 28 -35.61 -20.27 13.55
C THR A 28 -37.08 -20.01 13.20
N LEU A 29 -38.00 -20.84 13.70
CA LEU A 29 -39.45 -20.64 13.50
C LEU A 29 -39.95 -19.37 14.19
N VAL A 30 -39.58 -19.14 15.46
CA VAL A 30 -39.99 -17.94 16.21
C VAL A 30 -39.46 -16.66 15.56
N ASN A 31 -38.20 -16.64 15.13
CA ASN A 31 -37.61 -15.48 14.46
C ASN A 31 -38.28 -15.19 13.11
N ARG A 32 -38.66 -16.24 12.35
CA ARG A 32 -39.42 -16.12 11.10
C ARG A 32 -40.82 -15.54 11.32
N PHE A 33 -41.53 -15.96 12.37
CA PHE A 33 -42.84 -15.40 12.73
C PHE A 33 -42.78 -13.96 13.26
N ARG A 34 -41.64 -13.53 13.81
CA ARG A 34 -41.41 -12.15 14.29
C ARG A 34 -40.81 -11.21 13.23
N GLY A 35 -40.58 -11.67 12.00
CA GLY A 35 -39.96 -10.86 10.93
C GLY A 35 -38.49 -10.51 11.17
N ILE A 36 -37.85 -11.13 12.17
CA ILE A 36 -36.45 -10.92 12.49
C ILE A 36 -35.64 -11.79 11.55
N LYS A 37 -35.03 -11.17 10.53
CA LYS A 37 -34.02 -11.82 9.70
C LYS A 37 -32.85 -12.16 10.63
N GLY A 38 -32.62 -13.46 10.89
CA GLY A 38 -31.51 -13.95 11.72
C GLY A 38 -30.12 -13.76 11.08
N TYR A 39 -29.98 -12.76 10.22
CA TYR A 39 -28.76 -12.39 9.53
C TYR A 39 -28.75 -10.88 9.25
N LYS A 40 -27.56 -10.30 9.27
CA LYS A 40 -27.28 -8.92 8.84
C LYS A 40 -26.70 -8.97 7.42
N GLU A 41 -27.18 -8.10 6.53
CA GLU A 41 -26.58 -7.96 5.20
C GLU A 41 -25.38 -7.00 5.29
N GLN A 42 -24.21 -7.48 4.91
CA GLN A 42 -23.00 -6.67 4.75
C GLN A 42 -22.79 -6.41 3.27
N HIS A 43 -23.05 -5.18 2.84
CA HIS A 43 -22.81 -4.74 1.47
C HIS A 43 -21.33 -4.41 1.27
N VAL A 44 -20.63 -5.26 0.52
CA VAL A 44 -19.19 -5.15 0.29
C VAL A 44 -18.87 -4.39 -0.99
N LEU A 45 -19.67 -4.54 -2.03
CA LEU A 45 -19.57 -3.77 -3.27
C LEU A 45 -20.92 -3.16 -3.61
N LYS A 46 -20.92 -1.90 -4.02
CA LYS A 46 -22.09 -1.08 -4.25
C LYS A 46 -21.89 -0.39 -5.60
N ASP A 47 -22.56 -0.89 -6.62
CA ASP A 47 -22.62 -0.26 -7.94
C ASP A 47 -21.25 0.11 -8.56
N ILE A 48 -20.33 -0.87 -8.58
CA ILE A 48 -18.99 -0.69 -9.15
C ILE A 48 -19.09 -0.72 -10.68
N ASP A 49 -18.63 0.34 -11.35
CA ASP A 49 -18.63 0.48 -12.81
C ASP A 49 -17.29 1.04 -13.31
N PHE A 50 -16.54 0.24 -14.08
CA PHE A 50 -15.32 0.69 -14.78
C PHE A 50 -14.88 -0.31 -15.86
N GLU A 51 -13.96 0.15 -16.71
CA GLU A 51 -13.44 -0.60 -17.85
C GLU A 51 -11.91 -0.69 -17.79
N VAL A 52 -11.36 -1.83 -18.22
CA VAL A 52 -9.93 -2.08 -18.39
C VAL A 52 -9.68 -2.36 -19.87
N GLU A 53 -8.84 -1.55 -20.51
CA GLU A 53 -8.49 -1.71 -21.92
C GLU A 53 -7.39 -2.76 -22.09
N LYS A 54 -7.33 -3.39 -23.27
CA LYS A 54 -6.23 -4.29 -23.60
C LYS A 54 -4.89 -3.56 -23.56
N GLY A 55 -3.93 -4.17 -22.87
CA GLY A 55 -2.61 -3.63 -22.64
C GLY A 55 -2.48 -2.64 -21.50
N ASP A 56 -3.58 -2.36 -20.78
CA ASP A 56 -3.47 -1.63 -19.52
C ASP A 56 -2.77 -2.46 -18.46
N PHE A 57 -1.89 -1.80 -17.71
CA PHE A 57 -1.46 -2.26 -16.40
C PHE A 57 -2.31 -1.48 -15.39
N PHE A 58 -3.43 -2.07 -15.00
CA PHE A 58 -4.52 -1.41 -14.29
C PHE A 58 -4.46 -1.69 -12.78
N GLY A 59 -4.48 -0.63 -11.96
CA GLY A 59 -4.48 -0.75 -10.50
C GLY A 59 -5.88 -0.76 -9.88
N ILE A 60 -6.18 -1.72 -9.03
CA ILE A 60 -7.33 -1.68 -8.10
C ILE A 60 -6.78 -1.41 -6.71
N VAL A 61 -7.00 -0.20 -6.23
CA VAL A 61 -6.41 0.33 -5.00
C VAL A 61 -7.48 0.59 -3.96
N GLY A 62 -7.11 0.50 -2.70
CA GLY A 62 -8.03 0.71 -1.59
C GLY A 62 -7.53 0.06 -0.32
N ARG A 63 -8.15 0.40 0.79
CA ARG A 63 -7.74 -0.08 2.11
C ARG A 63 -8.20 -1.51 2.34
N ASN A 64 -7.70 -2.13 3.41
CA ASN A 64 -8.24 -3.41 3.87
C ASN A 64 -9.72 -3.23 4.24
N GLY A 65 -10.54 -4.20 3.84
CA GLY A 65 -11.99 -4.13 4.02
C GLY A 65 -12.78 -3.30 3.00
N SER A 66 -12.12 -2.60 2.06
CA SER A 66 -12.83 -1.79 1.02
C SER A 66 -13.59 -2.60 -0.03
N GLY A 67 -13.34 -3.92 -0.13
CA GLY A 67 -13.98 -4.80 -1.10
C GLY A 67 -13.09 -5.29 -2.25
N LYS A 68 -11.81 -4.87 -2.31
CA LYS A 68 -10.84 -5.27 -3.36
C LYS A 68 -10.83 -6.77 -3.67
N SER A 69 -10.56 -7.62 -2.67
CA SER A 69 -10.49 -9.07 -2.84
C SER A 69 -11.85 -9.71 -3.15
N THR A 70 -12.96 -9.04 -2.85
CA THR A 70 -14.29 -9.47 -3.31
C THR A 70 -14.47 -9.12 -4.79
N LEU A 71 -14.02 -7.94 -5.23
CA LEU A 71 -14.08 -7.51 -6.64
C LEU A 71 -13.19 -8.38 -7.53
N LEU A 72 -11.88 -8.47 -7.25
CA LEU A 72 -11.35 -9.76 -6.83
C LEU A 72 -11.88 -11.03 -7.50
N LYS A 73 -12.43 -11.83 -6.60
CA LYS A 73 -13.14 -13.08 -6.82
C LYS A 73 -14.30 -12.95 -7.82
N ILE A 74 -14.91 -11.78 -7.99
CA ILE A 74 -15.96 -11.59 -9.00
C ILE A 74 -15.36 -11.50 -10.41
N ILE A 75 -14.28 -10.73 -10.60
CA ILE A 75 -13.56 -10.67 -11.88
C ILE A 75 -13.06 -12.06 -12.28
N SER A 76 -12.56 -12.81 -11.30
CA SER A 76 -12.10 -14.20 -11.47
C SER A 76 -13.23 -15.22 -11.59
N GLN A 77 -14.49 -14.79 -11.65
CA GLN A 77 -15.69 -15.63 -11.80
C GLN A 77 -15.90 -16.66 -10.67
N ILE A 78 -15.27 -16.47 -9.51
CA ILE A 78 -15.45 -17.30 -8.32
C ILE A 78 -16.73 -16.90 -7.59
N TYR A 79 -17.02 -15.59 -7.51
CA TYR A 79 -18.25 -15.07 -6.94
C TYR A 79 -19.16 -14.48 -8.01
N VAL A 80 -20.44 -14.82 -7.92
CA VAL A 80 -21.48 -14.20 -8.73
C VAL A 80 -21.99 -12.95 -8.00
N PRO A 81 -22.05 -11.78 -8.65
CA PRO A 81 -22.62 -10.58 -8.05
C PRO A 81 -24.15 -10.66 -8.00
N GLU A 82 -24.80 -9.97 -7.06
CA GLU A 82 -26.28 -9.94 -7.02
C GLU A 82 -26.89 -8.96 -8.02
N LYS A 83 -26.11 -7.96 -8.46
CA LYS A 83 -26.47 -7.02 -9.54
C LYS A 83 -25.26 -6.75 -10.42
N GLY A 84 -25.52 -6.37 -11.67
CA GLY A 84 -24.49 -6.08 -12.65
C GLY A 84 -23.86 -7.34 -13.24
N LYS A 85 -22.80 -7.15 -14.04
CA LYS A 85 -22.08 -8.24 -14.69
C LYS A 85 -20.62 -7.88 -14.90
N VAL A 86 -19.75 -8.89 -14.86
CA VAL A 86 -18.38 -8.78 -15.36
C VAL A 86 -18.25 -9.50 -16.70
N THR A 87 -17.63 -8.86 -17.66
CA THR A 87 -17.28 -9.45 -18.96
C THR A 87 -15.76 -9.42 -19.11
N VAL A 88 -15.18 -10.57 -19.47
CA VAL A 88 -13.74 -10.72 -19.72
C VAL A 88 -13.54 -11.18 -21.15
N ASN A 89 -12.70 -10.47 -21.90
CA ASN A 89 -12.40 -10.77 -23.29
C ASN A 89 -11.01 -11.42 -23.39
N GLY A 90 -10.99 -12.76 -23.34
CA GLY A 90 -9.77 -13.58 -23.42
C GLY A 90 -9.64 -14.53 -22.23
N LYS A 91 -8.50 -15.23 -22.17
CA LYS A 91 -8.12 -16.15 -21.10
C LYS A 91 -7.61 -15.36 -19.89
N LEU A 92 -8.39 -15.38 -18.81
CA LEU A 92 -8.04 -14.76 -17.53
C LEU A 92 -7.17 -15.72 -16.71
N VAL A 93 -6.00 -15.25 -16.29
CA VAL A 93 -5.17 -15.93 -15.29
C VAL A 93 -5.24 -15.12 -14.01
N SER A 94 -5.78 -15.71 -12.94
CA SER A 94 -6.00 -15.01 -11.68
C SER A 94 -5.26 -15.66 -10.52
N PHE A 95 -4.38 -14.90 -9.89
CA PHE A 95 -3.67 -15.27 -8.68
C PHE A 95 -4.16 -14.45 -7.50
N ILE A 96 -5.15 -15.00 -6.78
CA ILE A 96 -5.77 -14.39 -5.60
C ILE A 96 -5.04 -14.82 -4.32
N GLU A 97 -4.51 -16.04 -4.28
CA GLU A 97 -3.79 -16.60 -3.14
C GLU A 97 -2.62 -17.46 -3.67
N LEU A 98 -1.39 -17.13 -3.26
CA LEU A 98 -0.19 -17.87 -3.64
C LEU A 98 -0.25 -19.31 -3.15
N GLY A 99 -0.05 -20.27 -4.06
CA GLY A 99 0.00 -21.69 -3.72
C GLY A 99 -1.37 -22.36 -3.57
N VAL A 100 -2.48 -21.66 -3.86
CA VAL A 100 -3.78 -22.34 -3.98
C VAL A 100 -3.68 -23.40 -5.08
N GLY A 101 -4.15 -24.60 -4.75
CA GLY A 101 -4.06 -25.72 -5.66
C GLY A 101 -2.70 -26.41 -5.69
N PHE A 102 -1.79 -26.11 -4.76
CA PHE A 102 -0.62 -26.95 -4.51
C PHE A 102 -0.93 -28.08 -3.52
N ASN A 103 -0.32 -29.24 -3.76
CA ASN A 103 -0.40 -30.41 -2.93
C ASN A 103 1.00 -30.72 -2.36
N PRO A 104 1.20 -30.64 -1.03
CA PRO A 104 2.47 -30.90 -0.36
C PRO A 104 3.05 -32.30 -0.62
N GLU A 105 2.20 -33.28 -0.94
CA GLU A 105 2.62 -34.67 -1.21
C GLU A 105 3.08 -34.91 -2.65
N LEU A 106 2.81 -33.97 -3.56
CA LEU A 106 3.28 -34.02 -4.95
C LEU A 106 4.64 -33.32 -5.09
N THR A 107 5.38 -33.71 -6.13
CA THR A 107 6.64 -33.06 -6.51
C THR A 107 6.42 -31.64 -7.03
N GLY A 108 7.48 -30.82 -7.07
CA GLY A 108 7.41 -29.49 -7.69
C GLY A 108 6.89 -29.56 -9.13
N ARG A 109 7.36 -30.54 -9.91
CA ARG A 109 6.90 -30.77 -11.29
C ARG A 109 5.41 -31.03 -11.33
N GLU A 110 4.93 -32.02 -10.57
CA GLU A 110 3.50 -32.37 -10.54
C GLU A 110 2.62 -31.19 -10.08
N ASN A 111 3.12 -30.37 -9.16
CA ASN A 111 2.42 -29.15 -8.73
C ASN A 111 2.31 -28.10 -9.85
N VAL A 112 3.33 -27.94 -10.70
CA VAL A 112 3.26 -27.06 -11.88
C VAL A 112 2.14 -27.53 -12.82
N TYR A 113 2.07 -28.83 -13.12
CA TYR A 113 1.00 -29.37 -13.97
C TYR A 113 -0.39 -29.27 -13.34
N MET A 114 -0.51 -29.59 -12.05
CA MET A 114 -1.79 -29.51 -11.34
C MET A 114 -2.30 -28.06 -11.26
N ASN A 115 -1.42 -27.11 -10.95
CA ASN A 115 -1.79 -25.70 -10.91
C ASN A 115 -2.11 -25.15 -12.30
N GLY A 116 -1.32 -25.48 -13.32
CA GLY A 116 -1.62 -25.12 -14.72
C GLY A 116 -2.98 -25.64 -15.18
N ALA A 117 -3.34 -26.89 -14.83
CA ALA A 117 -4.66 -27.44 -15.14
C ALA A 117 -5.80 -26.68 -14.44
N MET A 118 -5.60 -26.26 -13.18
CA MET A 118 -6.56 -25.42 -12.45
C MET A 118 -6.74 -24.03 -13.06
N LEU A 119 -5.70 -23.50 -13.70
CA LEU A 119 -5.74 -22.25 -14.47
C LEU A 119 -6.31 -22.44 -15.89
N GLY A 120 -6.76 -23.65 -16.25
CA GLY A 120 -7.38 -23.94 -17.54
C GLY A 120 -6.39 -24.13 -18.68
N PHE A 121 -5.15 -24.53 -18.40
CA PHE A 121 -4.18 -24.94 -19.42
C PHE A 121 -4.21 -26.46 -19.64
N SER A 122 -4.09 -26.85 -20.90
CA SER A 122 -3.81 -28.23 -21.31
C SER A 122 -2.40 -28.64 -20.92
N THR A 123 -2.15 -29.95 -20.82
CA THR A 123 -0.80 -30.48 -20.56
C THR A 123 0.23 -29.97 -21.56
N GLN A 124 -0.15 -29.88 -22.84
CA GLN A 124 0.72 -29.37 -23.91
C GLN A 124 1.08 -27.89 -23.73
N GLU A 125 0.10 -27.04 -23.38
CA GLU A 125 0.38 -25.63 -23.06
C GLU A 125 1.34 -25.52 -21.86
N ILE A 126 1.19 -26.38 -20.85
CA ILE A 126 2.05 -26.39 -19.67
C ILE A 126 3.46 -26.86 -20.04
N ASP A 127 3.60 -27.88 -20.89
CA ASP A 127 4.90 -28.36 -21.38
C ASP A 127 5.68 -27.23 -22.07
N GLU A 128 5.01 -26.41 -22.88
CA GLU A 128 5.61 -25.27 -23.59
C GLU A 128 6.11 -24.15 -22.67
N MET A 129 5.58 -24.05 -21.44
CA MET A 129 5.97 -23.03 -20.46
C MET A 129 6.77 -23.60 -19.28
N TYR A 130 6.91 -24.92 -19.18
CA TYR A 130 7.47 -25.59 -18.00
C TYR A 130 8.90 -25.12 -17.71
N ASP A 131 9.76 -25.13 -18.72
CA ASP A 131 11.17 -24.73 -18.54
C ASP A 131 11.27 -23.25 -18.15
N GLU A 132 10.48 -22.37 -18.78
CA GLU A 132 10.43 -20.95 -18.41
C GLU A 132 9.97 -20.71 -16.96
N ILE A 133 9.02 -21.54 -16.47
CA ILE A 133 8.56 -21.50 -15.08
C ILE A 133 9.69 -21.90 -14.13
N VAL A 134 10.38 -23.00 -14.44
CA VAL A 134 11.46 -23.52 -13.59
C VAL A 134 12.67 -22.59 -13.60
N ASP A 135 13.04 -22.05 -14.76
CA ASP A 135 14.09 -21.03 -14.93
C ASP A 135 13.76 -19.77 -14.13
N PHE A 136 12.50 -19.32 -14.18
CA PHE A 136 12.10 -18.15 -13.40
C PHE A 136 12.18 -18.45 -11.89
N ALA A 137 11.71 -19.63 -11.47
CA ALA A 137 11.75 -20.07 -10.07
C ALA A 137 13.17 -20.33 -9.55
N GLU A 138 14.11 -20.70 -10.42
CA GLU A 138 15.47 -21.18 -10.12
C GLU A 138 15.46 -22.43 -9.21
N LEU A 139 14.57 -23.37 -9.51
CA LEU A 139 14.34 -24.57 -8.69
C LEU A 139 14.66 -25.89 -9.41
N HIS A 140 15.49 -25.86 -10.46
CA HIS A 140 15.80 -27.02 -11.32
C HIS A 140 16.09 -28.31 -10.55
N GLU A 141 16.97 -28.23 -9.54
CA GLU A 141 17.40 -29.39 -8.75
C GLU A 141 16.33 -29.91 -7.77
N PHE A 142 15.30 -29.11 -7.51
CA PHE A 142 14.25 -29.40 -6.53
C PHE A 142 12.96 -29.90 -7.17
N MET A 143 12.78 -29.78 -8.49
CA MET A 143 11.50 -30.07 -9.17
C MET A 143 11.01 -31.51 -8.99
N ASN A 144 11.91 -32.48 -8.77
CA ASN A 144 11.55 -33.88 -8.50
C ASN A 144 11.37 -34.20 -7.00
N GLN A 145 11.54 -33.21 -6.11
CA GLN A 145 11.29 -33.35 -4.68
C GLN A 145 9.85 -32.96 -4.35
N LYS A 146 9.28 -33.61 -3.34
CA LYS A 146 7.95 -33.27 -2.79
C LYS A 146 7.93 -31.85 -2.25
N LEU A 147 6.84 -31.14 -2.50
CA LEU A 147 6.68 -29.74 -2.12
C LEU A 147 6.75 -29.51 -0.60
N LYS A 148 6.33 -30.48 0.23
CA LYS A 148 6.50 -30.40 1.69
C LYS A 148 7.95 -30.26 2.16
N ASN A 149 8.92 -30.62 1.33
CA ASN A 149 10.35 -30.48 1.63
C ASN A 149 10.92 -29.13 1.17
N TYR A 150 10.12 -28.29 0.50
CA TYR A 150 10.52 -26.96 0.07
C TYR A 150 10.46 -26.01 1.26
N SER A 151 11.40 -25.06 1.32
CA SER A 151 11.23 -23.91 2.21
C SER A 151 10.03 -23.07 1.78
N SER A 152 9.50 -22.25 2.70
CA SER A 152 8.40 -21.32 2.38
C SER A 152 8.76 -20.40 1.21
N GLY A 153 10.01 -19.92 1.14
CA GLY A 153 10.50 -19.12 0.03
C GLY A 153 10.46 -19.85 -1.31
N MET A 154 10.88 -21.12 -1.35
CA MET A 154 10.84 -21.93 -2.58
C MET A 154 9.39 -22.18 -3.05
N GLN A 155 8.47 -22.48 -2.12
CA GLN A 155 7.06 -22.68 -2.45
C GLN A 155 6.44 -21.42 -3.07
N VAL A 156 6.70 -20.27 -2.45
CA VAL A 156 6.24 -18.97 -2.92
C VAL A 156 6.84 -18.61 -4.28
N ARG A 157 8.14 -18.84 -4.48
CA ARG A 157 8.83 -18.65 -5.77
C ARG A 157 8.18 -19.50 -6.86
N LEU A 158 7.96 -20.79 -6.61
CA LEU A 158 7.32 -21.67 -7.58
C LEU A 158 5.89 -21.22 -7.91
N ALA A 159 5.08 -20.93 -6.89
CA ALA A 159 3.71 -20.46 -7.07
C ALA A 159 3.65 -19.19 -7.93
N PHE A 160 4.55 -18.24 -7.65
CA PHE A 160 4.64 -16.99 -8.40
C PHE A 160 5.15 -17.20 -9.82
N SER A 161 6.16 -18.05 -10.04
CA SER A 161 6.67 -18.36 -11.37
C SER A 161 5.59 -18.95 -12.28
N VAL A 162 4.80 -19.89 -11.76
CA VAL A 162 3.65 -20.47 -12.50
C VAL A 162 2.67 -19.36 -12.88
N ALA A 163 2.38 -18.44 -11.96
CA ALA A 163 1.45 -17.33 -12.19
C ALA A 163 1.83 -16.42 -13.35
N ILE A 164 3.07 -15.96 -13.34
CA ILE A 164 3.51 -14.91 -14.25
C ILE A 164 3.92 -15.47 -15.61
N LYS A 165 4.31 -16.75 -15.68
CA LYS A 165 4.68 -17.42 -16.94
C LYS A 165 3.49 -18.09 -17.62
N ALA A 166 2.37 -18.24 -16.93
CA ALA A 166 1.12 -18.64 -17.55
C ALA A 166 0.73 -17.64 -18.67
N ARG A 167 0.55 -18.16 -19.89
CA ARG A 167 0.22 -17.38 -21.09
C ARG A 167 -1.28 -17.01 -21.11
N GLY A 168 -1.65 -15.98 -20.36
CA GLY A 168 -3.01 -15.41 -20.33
C GLY A 168 -3.11 -14.04 -21.01
N ASP A 169 -4.29 -13.73 -21.56
CA ASP A 169 -4.62 -12.43 -22.14
C ASP A 169 -4.75 -11.34 -21.06
N VAL A 170 -5.20 -11.74 -19.87
CA VAL A 170 -5.36 -10.86 -18.70
C VAL A 170 -4.76 -11.56 -17.49
N LEU A 171 -3.73 -10.96 -16.89
CA LEU A 171 -3.12 -11.42 -15.64
C LEU A 171 -3.68 -10.62 -14.47
N VAL A 172 -4.12 -11.29 -13.41
CA VAL A 172 -4.66 -10.65 -12.20
C VAL A 172 -3.83 -11.06 -10.99
N LEU A 173 -3.39 -10.09 -10.20
CA LEU A 173 -2.45 -10.26 -9.09
C LEU A 173 -2.99 -9.58 -7.81
N ASP A 174 -3.08 -10.32 -6.69
CA ASP A 174 -3.52 -9.79 -5.39
C ASP A 174 -2.37 -9.70 -4.39
N GLU A 175 -1.86 -8.48 -4.11
CA GLU A 175 -0.82 -8.21 -3.10
C GLU A 175 0.48 -9.06 -3.20
N VAL A 176 0.72 -9.69 -4.35
CA VAL A 176 1.82 -10.66 -4.54
C VAL A 176 3.16 -10.04 -4.95
N LEU A 177 3.33 -8.72 -4.87
CA LEU A 177 4.54 -8.05 -5.40
C LEU A 177 5.76 -8.20 -4.49
N ALA A 178 5.58 -8.51 -3.20
CA ALA A 178 6.64 -8.60 -2.20
C ALA A 178 6.94 -10.06 -1.82
N VAL A 179 7.12 -10.93 -2.82
CA VAL A 179 7.41 -12.35 -2.62
C VAL A 179 8.87 -12.69 -2.86
N GLY A 180 9.40 -13.61 -2.04
CA GLY A 180 10.77 -14.10 -2.16
C GLY A 180 11.84 -13.18 -1.55
N ASP A 181 13.09 -13.55 -1.77
CA ASP A 181 14.27 -12.77 -1.39
C ASP A 181 14.48 -11.54 -2.30
N GLU A 182 15.41 -10.66 -1.94
CA GLU A 182 15.68 -9.42 -2.68
C GLU A 182 16.05 -9.67 -4.16
N ALA A 183 16.81 -10.73 -4.43
CA ALA A 183 17.22 -11.08 -5.80
C ALA A 183 16.00 -11.48 -6.64
N PHE A 184 15.12 -12.33 -6.08
CA PHE A 184 13.88 -12.73 -6.73
C PHE A 184 12.92 -11.54 -6.91
N GLN A 185 12.81 -10.64 -5.93
CA GLN A 185 12.01 -9.42 -6.04
C GLN A 185 12.49 -8.51 -7.19
N ARG A 186 13.82 -8.36 -7.38
CA ARG A 186 14.37 -7.63 -8.54
C ARG A 186 13.97 -8.27 -9.86
N LYS A 187 14.05 -9.60 -9.97
CA LYS A 187 13.60 -10.35 -11.16
C LYS A 187 12.10 -10.16 -11.44
N CYS A 188 11.27 -10.18 -10.39
CA CYS A 188 9.84 -9.89 -10.50
C CYS A 188 9.58 -8.47 -10.98
N ASN A 189 10.34 -7.50 -10.45
CA ASN A 189 10.24 -6.12 -10.87
C ASN A 189 10.58 -5.93 -12.35
N ASP A 190 11.67 -6.54 -12.82
CA ASP A 190 12.10 -6.44 -14.21
C ASP A 190 11.04 -7.05 -15.16
N TYR A 191 10.49 -8.21 -14.76
CA TYR A 191 9.37 -8.83 -15.46
C TYR A 191 8.15 -7.90 -15.56
N PHE A 192 7.74 -7.21 -14.48
CA PHE A 192 6.59 -6.31 -14.54
C PHE A 192 6.84 -5.07 -15.40
N LEU A 193 8.07 -4.54 -15.40
CA LEU A 193 8.45 -3.43 -16.26
C LEU A 193 8.47 -3.84 -17.73
N GLU A 194 8.95 -5.04 -18.05
CA GLU A 194 8.88 -5.61 -19.40
C GLU A 194 7.43 -5.84 -19.83
N ARG A 195 6.62 -6.45 -18.96
CA ARG A 195 5.21 -6.71 -19.21
C ARG A 195 4.43 -5.41 -19.51
N LYS A 196 4.68 -4.36 -18.73
CA LYS A 196 4.15 -3.00 -18.98
C LYS A 196 4.50 -2.49 -20.38
N LYS A 197 5.75 -2.68 -20.83
CA LYS A 197 6.20 -2.25 -22.17
C LYS A 197 5.60 -3.09 -23.29
N SER A 198 5.39 -4.39 -23.05
CA SER A 198 4.87 -5.33 -24.05
C SER A 198 3.38 -5.16 -24.36
N GLY A 199 2.65 -4.34 -23.59
CA GLY A 199 1.21 -4.13 -23.78
C GLY A 199 0.37 -5.36 -23.42
N LEU A 200 0.84 -6.20 -22.49
CA LEU A 200 0.06 -7.30 -21.94
C LEU A 200 -0.81 -6.80 -20.79
N THR A 201 -2.12 -7.09 -20.86
CA THR A 201 -3.07 -6.63 -19.86
C THR A 201 -2.78 -7.24 -18.49
N THR A 202 -2.67 -6.39 -17.48
CA THR A 202 -2.42 -6.79 -16.09
C THR A 202 -3.32 -6.01 -15.16
N ILE A 203 -4.00 -6.68 -14.24
CA ILE A 203 -4.76 -6.07 -13.15
C ILE A 203 -4.01 -6.34 -11.85
N LEU A 204 -3.56 -5.27 -11.21
CA LEU A 204 -2.87 -5.32 -9.93
C LEU A 204 -3.81 -4.83 -8.83
N VAL A 205 -4.12 -5.70 -7.88
CA VAL A 205 -4.85 -5.37 -6.67
C VAL A 205 -3.84 -5.16 -5.54
N THR A 206 -3.81 -3.97 -4.97
CA THR A 206 -2.83 -3.64 -3.92
C THR A 206 -3.28 -2.46 -3.07
N HIS A 207 -2.69 -2.32 -1.88
CA HIS A 207 -2.75 -1.11 -1.06
C HIS A 207 -1.45 -0.29 -1.13
N ASP A 208 -0.40 -0.80 -1.80
CA ASP A 208 0.88 -0.11 -2.00
C ASP A 208 0.84 0.83 -3.21
N MET A 209 0.92 2.13 -2.93
CA MET A 209 0.91 3.15 -3.97
C MET A 209 2.22 3.28 -4.74
N ASN A 210 3.35 2.83 -4.19
CA ASN A 210 4.62 2.84 -4.89
C ASN A 210 4.59 1.85 -6.06
N ALA A 211 4.08 0.64 -5.83
CA ALA A 211 3.82 -0.34 -6.88
C ALA A 211 2.90 0.21 -7.97
N VAL A 212 1.79 0.86 -7.60
CA VAL A 212 0.84 1.38 -8.59
C VAL A 212 1.48 2.50 -9.43
N LYS A 213 2.17 3.47 -8.82
CA LYS A 213 2.91 4.51 -9.55
C LYS A 213 3.96 3.95 -10.50
N LYS A 214 4.64 2.87 -10.08
CA LYS A 214 5.69 2.24 -10.87
C LYS A 214 5.14 1.47 -12.07
N TYR A 215 4.17 0.59 -11.84
CA TYR A 215 3.72 -0.37 -12.86
C TYR A 215 2.49 0.09 -13.61
N CYS A 216 1.53 0.72 -12.94
CA CYS A 216 0.22 0.97 -13.53
C CYS A 216 0.23 2.19 -14.47
N ASN A 217 -0.70 2.22 -15.41
CA ASN A 217 -0.99 3.37 -16.27
C ASN A 217 -2.36 4.00 -15.96
N LYS A 218 -3.31 3.21 -15.47
CA LYS A 218 -4.61 3.63 -14.95
C LYS A 218 -4.90 2.92 -13.63
N ALA A 219 -5.78 3.49 -12.82
CA ALA A 219 -6.21 2.87 -11.58
C ALA A 219 -7.62 3.31 -11.14
N VAL A 220 -8.18 2.54 -10.22
CA VAL A 220 -9.40 2.87 -9.47
C VAL A 220 -9.13 2.76 -7.96
N LEU A 221 -9.63 3.72 -7.20
CA LEU A 221 -9.67 3.69 -5.74
C LEU A 221 -11.05 3.27 -5.26
N ILE A 222 -11.09 2.18 -4.49
CA ILE A 222 -12.29 1.67 -3.84
C ILE A 222 -12.28 2.04 -2.35
N GLU A 223 -13.37 2.63 -1.90
CA GLU A 223 -13.62 2.96 -0.49
C GLU A 223 -15.05 2.56 -0.13
N ASP A 224 -15.21 1.83 0.98
CA ASP A 224 -16.51 1.37 1.50
C ASP A 224 -17.44 0.72 0.45
N GLY A 225 -16.84 0.00 -0.48
CA GLY A 225 -17.52 -0.71 -1.56
C GLY A 225 -17.95 0.17 -2.73
N LEU A 226 -17.50 1.42 -2.82
CA LEU A 226 -17.80 2.36 -3.90
C LEU A 226 -16.51 2.77 -4.63
N ILE A 227 -16.63 3.15 -5.90
CA ILE A 227 -15.54 3.83 -6.61
C ILE A 227 -15.46 5.26 -6.13
N LYS A 228 -14.36 5.62 -5.46
CA LYS A 228 -14.11 6.98 -5.00
C LYS A 228 -13.47 7.84 -6.07
N VAL A 229 -12.49 7.29 -6.78
CA VAL A 229 -11.84 7.95 -7.91
C VAL A 229 -11.33 6.91 -8.90
N ALA A 230 -11.41 7.23 -10.20
CA ALA A 230 -10.82 6.44 -11.27
C ALA A 230 -10.09 7.35 -12.27
N GLY A 231 -9.12 6.79 -12.98
CA GLY A 231 -8.42 7.45 -14.08
C GLY A 231 -6.91 7.25 -14.03
N ASN A 232 -6.16 8.31 -14.35
CA ASN A 232 -4.70 8.30 -14.28
C ASN A 232 -4.20 8.06 -12.84
N VAL A 233 -3.09 7.33 -12.73
CA VAL A 233 -2.47 6.93 -11.47
C VAL A 233 -2.16 8.10 -10.53
N ASP A 234 -1.72 9.25 -11.03
CA ASP A 234 -1.39 10.42 -10.20
C ASP A 234 -2.63 10.97 -9.48
N LYS A 235 -3.77 11.00 -10.18
CA LYS A 235 -5.05 11.42 -9.60
C LYS A 235 -5.48 10.48 -8.48
N VAL A 236 -5.36 9.18 -8.71
CA VAL A 236 -5.71 8.13 -7.74
C VAL A 236 -4.78 8.19 -6.52
N ALA A 237 -3.48 8.32 -6.74
CA ALA A 237 -2.48 8.40 -5.68
C ALA A 237 -2.66 9.66 -4.82
N ASN A 238 -2.93 10.81 -5.43
CA ASN A 238 -3.19 12.04 -4.69
C ASN A 238 -4.42 11.91 -3.79
N GLN A 239 -5.51 11.33 -4.30
CA GLN A 239 -6.71 11.09 -3.48
C GLN A 239 -6.43 10.12 -2.33
N TYR A 240 -5.72 9.02 -2.59
CA TYR A 240 -5.36 8.05 -1.56
C TYR A 240 -4.50 8.68 -0.45
N SER A 241 -3.52 9.51 -0.82
CA SER A 241 -2.71 10.26 0.14
C SER A 241 -3.54 11.24 0.96
N LEU A 242 -4.47 11.98 0.34
CA LEU A 242 -5.37 12.91 1.03
C LEU A 242 -6.25 12.18 2.06
N ASP A 243 -6.74 10.98 1.73
CA ASP A 243 -7.59 10.18 2.62
C ASP A 243 -6.81 9.63 3.82
N ASN A 244 -5.57 9.21 3.61
CA ASN A 244 -4.69 8.82 4.71
C ASN A 244 -4.41 10.00 5.65
N LEU A 245 -4.23 11.21 5.12
CA LEU A 245 -4.05 12.40 5.94
C LEU A 245 -5.29 12.75 6.75
N LYS A 246 -6.47 12.74 6.12
CA LYS A 246 -7.73 13.00 6.84
C LYS A 246 -7.97 12.02 7.97
N ARG A 247 -7.64 10.75 7.80
CA ARG A 247 -7.80 9.76 8.88
C ARG A 247 -6.73 9.91 9.96
N LEU A 248 -5.49 10.22 9.62
CA LEU A 248 -4.48 10.53 10.62
C LEU A 248 -4.97 11.69 11.50
N LYS A 249 -5.58 12.72 10.90
CA LYS A 249 -6.23 13.81 11.63
C LYS A 249 -7.42 13.35 12.48
N ALA A 250 -8.32 12.51 11.95
CA ALA A 250 -9.46 12.00 12.73
C ALA A 250 -9.05 11.10 13.92
N VAL A 251 -8.03 10.26 13.75
CA VAL A 251 -7.47 9.43 14.83
C VAL A 251 -6.71 10.31 15.83
N GLN A 252 -6.09 11.39 15.36
CA GLN A 252 -5.49 12.41 16.23
C GLN A 252 -6.56 13.16 17.02
N GLU A 253 -7.68 13.55 16.41
CA GLU A 253 -8.81 14.22 17.09
C GLU A 253 -9.46 13.30 18.15
N GLU A 254 -9.70 12.02 17.85
CA GLU A 254 -10.20 11.04 18.84
C GLU A 254 -9.22 10.79 20.00
N SER A 255 -7.91 10.82 19.74
CA SER A 255 -6.90 10.74 20.81
C SER A 255 -6.71 12.07 21.55
N THR A 256 -7.08 13.21 20.96
CA THR A 256 -6.96 14.54 21.60
C THR A 256 -7.95 14.67 22.77
N GLU A 257 -9.12 14.01 22.72
CA GLU A 257 -10.11 14.04 23.80
C GLU A 257 -9.65 13.35 25.11
N GLU A 258 -8.82 12.29 25.04
CA GLU A 258 -8.20 11.66 26.23
C GLU A 258 -6.88 12.35 26.66
N VAL A 259 -6.27 13.13 25.76
CA VAL A 259 -4.91 13.70 25.90
C VAL A 259 -4.93 15.15 26.43
N GLU A 260 -6.02 15.91 26.20
CA GLU A 260 -6.22 17.26 26.75
C GLU A 260 -6.39 17.33 28.28
N GLU A 261 -6.41 16.20 28.99
CA GLU A 261 -6.55 16.14 30.45
C GLU A 261 -5.34 16.80 31.15
N PHE A 262 -4.12 16.66 30.60
CA PHE A 262 -2.88 17.11 31.27
C PHE A 262 -2.21 18.34 30.64
N VAL A 263 -2.37 18.56 29.33
CA VAL A 263 -1.72 19.64 28.58
C VAL A 263 -2.74 20.32 27.67
N SER A 264 -2.68 21.65 27.54
CA SER A 264 -3.49 22.44 26.59
C SER A 264 -2.65 23.39 25.76
N ASP A 265 -3.28 23.98 24.74
CA ASP A 265 -2.74 25.10 23.96
C ASP A 265 -1.39 24.81 23.30
N LEU A 266 -1.16 23.56 22.88
CA LEU A 266 0.02 23.21 22.09
C LEU A 266 0.01 24.00 20.77
N LYS A 267 1.08 24.76 20.54
CA LYS A 267 1.30 25.54 19.32
C LYS A 267 2.71 25.30 18.82
N VAL A 268 2.83 25.15 17.51
CA VAL A 268 4.11 25.04 16.83
C VAL A 268 4.25 26.20 15.84
N ASN A 269 5.26 27.03 16.06
CA ASN A 269 5.55 28.19 15.24
C ASN A 269 6.86 27.96 14.48
N LEU A 270 6.79 27.87 13.14
CA LEU A 270 7.99 27.83 12.32
C LEU A 270 8.67 29.21 12.38
N LEU A 271 9.92 29.24 12.85
CA LEU A 271 10.75 30.44 12.94
C LEU A 271 11.65 30.61 11.71
N SER A 272 11.95 29.52 11.01
CA SER A 272 12.64 29.55 9.71
C SER A 272 11.65 29.75 8.55
N PRO A 273 12.12 30.18 7.37
CA PRO A 273 11.29 30.21 6.18
C PRO A 273 10.74 28.82 5.83
N VAL A 274 9.55 28.79 5.20
CA VAL A 274 8.91 27.56 4.70
C VAL A 274 9.75 26.90 3.60
N GLN A 275 10.49 27.69 2.81
CA GLN A 275 11.42 27.20 1.80
C GLN A 275 12.85 27.49 2.24
N ALA A 276 13.68 26.47 2.25
CA ALA A 276 15.08 26.55 2.66
C ALA A 276 16.00 25.78 1.70
N THR A 277 17.27 26.16 1.64
CA THR A 277 18.33 25.30 1.08
C THR A 277 18.82 24.32 2.16
N PRO A 278 19.50 23.21 1.79
CA PRO A 278 19.99 22.24 2.78
C PRO A 278 20.88 22.84 3.89
N GLU A 279 21.63 23.91 3.56
CA GLU A 279 22.53 24.58 4.50
C GLU A 279 21.82 25.53 5.49
N GLN A 280 20.59 25.96 5.14
CA GLN A 280 19.80 26.86 5.98
C GLN A 280 19.18 26.09 7.14
N PRO A 281 19.22 26.63 8.37
CA PRO A 281 18.65 25.96 9.53
C PRO A 281 17.13 25.94 9.47
N ILE A 282 16.57 24.79 9.82
CA ILE A 282 15.15 24.63 10.16
C ILE A 282 15.01 24.99 11.63
N LYS A 283 14.15 25.96 11.94
CA LYS A 283 13.94 26.45 13.30
C LYS A 283 12.47 26.55 13.60
N PHE A 284 12.04 26.05 14.76
CA PHE A 284 10.67 26.19 15.22
C PHE A 284 10.60 26.32 16.75
N GLU A 285 9.53 26.95 17.21
CA GLU A 285 9.17 27.05 18.61
C GLU A 285 7.97 26.15 18.89
N VAL A 286 7.98 25.48 20.04
CA VAL A 286 6.88 24.70 20.59
C VAL A 286 6.48 25.33 21.91
N SER A 287 5.21 25.72 22.06
CA SER A 287 4.65 26.24 23.31
C SER A 287 3.43 25.44 23.71
N TYR A 288 3.27 25.15 25.01
CA TYR A 288 2.12 24.43 25.56
C TYR A 288 1.92 24.78 27.03
N ASN A 289 0.72 24.55 27.57
CA ASN A 289 0.40 24.81 28.98
C ASN A 289 0.15 23.49 29.72
N VAL A 290 0.89 23.25 30.80
CA VAL A 290 0.74 22.04 31.62
C VAL A 290 -0.25 22.30 32.75
N LYS A 291 -1.31 21.50 32.84
CA LYS A 291 -2.40 21.65 33.83
C LYS A 291 -2.08 20.99 35.17
N GLU A 292 -1.36 19.87 35.16
CA GLU A 292 -0.96 19.13 36.36
C GLU A 292 0.56 19.10 36.54
N ASP A 293 1.05 18.85 37.76
CA ASP A 293 2.48 18.80 38.01
C ASP A 293 3.08 17.47 37.52
N ILE A 294 3.23 17.38 36.20
CA ILE A 294 3.83 16.24 35.49
C ILE A 294 5.11 16.68 34.79
N LYS A 295 6.08 15.76 34.69
CA LYS A 295 7.27 16.00 33.88
C LYS A 295 6.95 15.78 32.41
N THR A 296 7.28 16.75 31.57
CA THR A 296 6.99 16.70 30.13
C THR A 296 8.21 16.99 29.27
N TYR A 297 8.25 16.42 28.07
CA TYR A 297 9.27 16.69 27.06
C TYR A 297 8.62 16.77 25.67
N VAL A 298 9.29 17.44 24.74
CA VAL A 298 8.83 17.57 23.35
C VAL A 298 9.50 16.50 22.50
N ALA A 299 8.74 15.84 21.64
CA ALA A 299 9.24 14.94 20.61
C ALA A 299 8.71 15.37 19.25
N PHE A 300 9.52 15.28 18.19
CA PHE A 300 9.06 15.59 16.86
C PHE A 300 9.69 14.69 15.78
N SER A 301 9.07 14.72 14.60
CA SER A 301 9.55 14.06 13.40
C SER A 301 9.44 14.98 12.18
N LEU A 302 10.37 14.81 11.25
CA LEU A 302 10.34 15.38 9.91
C LEU A 302 10.15 14.23 8.92
N THR A 303 8.96 14.16 8.34
CA THR A 303 8.56 13.08 7.43
C THR A 303 8.53 13.58 5.99
N ASP A 304 9.14 12.86 5.04
CA ASP A 304 8.99 13.19 3.62
C ASP A 304 7.53 12.99 3.19
N ALA A 305 6.86 14.06 2.78
CA ALA A 305 5.45 14.09 2.45
C ALA A 305 5.10 13.22 1.25
N ASP A 306 6.04 13.03 0.32
CA ASP A 306 5.80 12.34 -0.93
C ASP A 306 5.99 10.82 -0.80
N ARG A 307 7.00 10.40 -0.01
CA ARG A 307 7.34 8.98 0.21
C ARG A 307 6.83 8.43 1.54
N ASN A 308 6.40 9.29 2.46
CA ASN A 308 5.95 8.96 3.81
C ASN A 308 7.04 8.20 4.62
N ILE A 309 8.28 8.65 4.51
CA ILE A 309 9.45 8.09 5.22
C ILE A 309 9.92 9.10 6.27
N TRP A 310 10.23 8.63 7.48
CA TRP A 310 10.87 9.47 8.52
C TRP A 310 12.29 9.82 8.10
N ILE A 311 12.55 11.11 7.90
CA ILE A 311 13.86 11.63 7.51
C ILE A 311 14.68 11.96 8.76
N TYR A 312 14.04 12.53 9.77
CA TYR A 312 14.69 12.95 11.00
C TYR A 312 13.72 12.90 12.18
N ASN A 313 14.20 12.45 13.34
CA ASN A 313 13.43 12.39 14.59
C ASN A 313 14.31 12.88 15.72
N ASP A 314 13.74 13.66 16.64
CA ASP A 314 14.47 14.13 17.82
C ASP A 314 13.49 14.48 18.94
N ASN A 315 14.03 14.73 20.14
CA ASN A 315 13.26 15.01 21.33
C ASN A 315 14.06 15.83 22.37
N SER A 316 13.39 16.24 23.44
CA SER A 316 13.98 16.98 24.55
C SER A 316 14.05 16.17 25.85
N MET A 317 14.23 14.85 25.80
CA MET A 317 14.31 14.01 27.02
C MET A 317 15.46 14.41 27.96
N ASP A 318 16.54 14.96 27.41
CA ASP A 318 17.65 15.52 28.19
C ASP A 318 17.23 16.77 29.01
N TYR A 319 16.07 17.38 28.68
CA TYR A 319 15.53 18.60 29.27
C TYR A 319 14.05 18.45 29.61
N LEU A 320 13.74 17.53 30.54
CA LEU A 320 12.39 17.39 31.08
C LEU A 320 11.96 18.70 31.77
N THR A 321 10.81 19.21 31.35
CA THR A 321 10.15 20.33 32.02
C THR A 321 9.37 19.83 33.24
N GLU A 322 9.32 20.63 34.31
CA GLU A 322 8.63 20.31 35.57
C GLU A 322 7.68 21.46 35.96
N GLY A 323 6.71 21.18 36.83
CA GLY A 323 5.76 22.17 37.33
C GLY A 323 4.63 22.51 36.36
N GLN A 324 3.54 23.04 36.89
CA GLN A 324 2.41 23.56 36.11
C GLN A 324 2.78 24.82 35.31
N GLY A 325 1.92 25.19 34.36
CA GLY A 325 1.98 26.44 33.62
C GLY A 325 2.62 26.33 32.23
N GLU A 326 2.83 27.50 31.62
CA GLU A 326 3.33 27.61 30.24
C GLU A 326 4.77 27.11 30.11
N LYS A 327 5.01 26.25 29.13
CA LYS A 327 6.32 25.76 28.70
C LYS A 327 6.58 26.21 27.28
N ARG A 328 7.85 26.52 26.99
CA ARG A 328 8.32 26.87 25.64
C ARG A 328 9.66 26.21 25.38
N ALA A 329 9.82 25.70 24.17
CA ALA A 329 11.07 25.15 23.66
C ALA A 329 11.32 25.65 22.24
N VAL A 330 12.57 25.95 21.92
CA VAL A 330 12.99 26.28 20.56
C VAL A 330 13.95 25.22 20.10
N TYR A 331 13.68 24.66 18.92
CA TYR A 331 14.52 23.66 18.29
C TYR A 331 15.10 24.20 16.99
N GLU A 332 16.35 23.84 16.71
CA GLU A 332 17.07 24.22 15.51
C GLU A 332 17.90 23.03 15.01
N CYS A 333 17.75 22.67 13.73
CA CYS A 333 18.60 21.68 13.07
C CYS A 333 18.92 22.08 11.64
N LYS A 334 19.84 21.33 11.03
CA LYS A 334 20.16 21.42 9.60
C LYS A 334 20.04 20.04 8.98
N LEU A 335 19.54 20.00 7.75
CA LEU A 335 19.52 18.79 6.93
C LEU A 335 20.45 19.04 5.75
N ASP A 336 21.75 19.15 6.04
CA ASP A 336 22.76 19.55 5.06
C ASP A 336 23.22 18.41 4.14
N GLN A 337 22.76 17.18 4.36
CA GLN A 337 23.09 16.02 3.53
C GLN A 337 21.98 15.60 2.58
N VAL A 338 20.87 16.33 2.49
CA VAL A 338 19.73 15.96 1.64
C VAL A 338 19.51 16.93 0.48
N ASN A 339 18.95 16.44 -0.63
CA ASN A 339 18.51 17.28 -1.75
C ASN A 339 17.07 17.76 -1.53
N ASN A 340 16.22 17.62 -2.57
CA ASN A 340 14.88 18.17 -2.59
C ASN A 340 13.94 17.33 -1.72
N LEU A 341 13.35 17.95 -0.69
CA LEU A 341 12.44 17.30 0.24
C LEU A 341 11.25 18.20 0.56
N LYS A 342 10.09 17.57 0.73
CA LYS A 342 8.91 18.23 1.29
C LYS A 342 8.64 17.60 2.64
N LEU A 343 9.09 18.25 3.70
CA LEU A 343 9.03 17.73 5.06
C LEU A 343 7.73 18.15 5.74
N LYS A 344 7.09 17.19 6.42
CA LYS A 344 6.04 17.43 7.39
C LYS A 344 6.65 17.44 8.77
N LEU A 345 6.52 18.56 9.47
CA LEU A 345 6.86 18.65 10.88
C LEU A 345 5.68 18.16 11.71
N GLN A 346 5.92 17.13 12.52
CA GLN A 346 4.94 16.55 13.42
C GLN A 346 5.48 16.61 14.83
N VAL A 347 4.80 17.31 15.73
CA VAL A 347 5.27 17.56 17.10
C VAL A 347 4.30 16.94 18.10
N SER A 348 4.86 16.38 19.16
CA SER A 348 4.12 15.85 20.31
C SER A 348 4.77 16.31 21.61
N VAL A 349 3.96 16.42 22.66
CA VAL A 349 4.43 16.51 24.05
C VAL A 349 4.19 15.15 24.69
N ARG A 350 5.18 14.67 25.44
CA ARG A 350 5.15 13.36 26.09
C ARG A 350 5.50 13.51 27.57
N ASN A 351 4.99 12.61 28.40
CA ASN A 351 5.33 12.56 29.82
C ASN A 351 6.60 11.74 30.09
N ALA A 352 7.07 11.68 31.34
CA ALA A 352 8.26 10.90 31.73
C ALA A 352 8.14 9.37 31.52
N LYS A 353 6.95 8.84 31.24
CA LYS A 353 6.73 7.42 30.90
C LYS A 353 6.69 7.16 29.39
N ASP A 354 7.02 8.16 28.57
CA ASP A 354 6.93 8.12 27.11
C ASP A 354 5.49 8.07 26.56
N GLU A 355 4.50 8.40 27.37
CA GLU A 355 3.10 8.50 26.94
C GLU A 355 2.86 9.88 26.32
N MET A 356 2.18 9.92 25.17
CA MET A 356 1.84 11.16 24.48
C MET A 356 0.72 11.90 25.22
N VAL A 357 0.99 13.14 25.61
CA VAL A 357 0.08 14.02 26.37
C VAL A 357 -0.32 15.29 25.62
N ALA A 358 0.23 15.55 24.43
CA ALA A 358 -0.33 16.45 23.44
C ALA A 358 0.25 16.15 22.04
N TYR A 359 -0.47 16.52 20.99
CA TYR A 359 -0.01 16.41 19.61
C TYR A 359 -0.44 17.63 18.79
N ASP A 360 0.44 18.14 17.94
CA ASP A 360 0.15 19.27 17.07
C ASP A 360 -0.60 18.82 15.82
N ILE A 361 -1.87 19.21 15.73
CA ILE A 361 -2.77 18.87 14.61
C ILE A 361 -2.53 19.73 13.36
N ASP A 362 -1.83 20.86 13.49
CA ASP A 362 -1.57 21.77 12.38
C ASP A 362 -0.29 21.38 11.63
N GLU A 363 -0.45 20.58 10.58
CA GLU A 363 0.66 20.13 9.74
C GLU A 363 1.45 21.31 9.14
N LYS A 364 2.65 21.57 9.68
CA LYS A 364 3.60 22.51 9.07
C LYS A 364 4.41 21.80 7.99
N ILE A 365 4.41 22.38 6.79
CA ILE A 365 5.23 21.92 5.67
C ILE A 365 6.49 22.78 5.57
N ILE A 366 7.63 22.12 5.41
CA ILE A 366 8.93 22.75 5.14
C ILE A 366 9.45 22.15 3.82
N ILE A 367 9.95 22.99 2.92
CA ILE A 367 10.45 22.58 1.62
C ILE A 367 11.95 22.84 1.59
N ILE A 368 12.74 21.78 1.44
CA ILE A 368 14.16 21.86 1.16
C ILE A 368 14.34 21.74 -0.34
N ASN A 369 14.96 22.74 -0.97
CA ASN A 369 15.22 22.74 -2.42
C ASN A 369 16.68 23.09 -2.71
N ARG A 370 17.26 22.42 -3.72
CA ARG A 370 18.60 22.71 -4.25
C ARG A 370 18.59 23.87 -5.24
N LEU A 371 18.31 25.08 -4.74
CA LEU A 371 18.36 26.31 -5.54
C LEU A 371 19.79 26.84 -5.74
N ASP A 372 20.76 26.24 -5.04
CA ASP A 372 22.18 26.55 -5.07
C ASP A 372 22.92 25.95 -6.28
N ILE A 373 22.33 24.99 -7.00
CA ILE A 373 23.01 24.31 -8.11
C ILE A 373 23.11 25.23 -9.35
N PRO A 374 24.32 25.45 -9.90
CA PRO A 374 24.51 26.21 -11.14
C PRO A 374 23.71 25.65 -12.33
N LYS A 375 23.27 26.51 -13.25
CA LYS A 375 22.42 26.08 -14.37
C LYS A 375 23.15 25.17 -15.37
N ASP A 376 24.46 25.27 -15.44
CA ASP A 376 25.36 24.54 -16.31
C ASP A 376 25.90 23.23 -15.72
N ASP A 377 25.74 23.01 -14.40
CA ASP A 377 26.14 21.75 -13.76
C ASP A 377 25.06 20.67 -13.91
N LEU A 378 25.05 20.01 -15.07
CA LEU A 378 24.11 18.95 -15.40
C LEU A 378 24.23 17.74 -14.48
N SER A 379 25.45 17.40 -14.06
CA SER A 379 25.69 16.24 -13.19
C SER A 379 25.20 16.48 -11.77
N ALA A 380 25.40 17.68 -11.22
CA ALA A 380 24.82 18.05 -9.93
C ALA A 380 23.29 18.07 -9.98
N LYS A 381 22.70 18.62 -11.06
CA LYS A 381 21.24 18.60 -11.27
C LYS A 381 20.67 17.19 -11.32
N ASP A 382 21.30 16.30 -12.08
CA ASP A 382 20.87 14.90 -12.17
C ASP A 382 20.98 14.21 -10.80
N SER A 383 22.11 14.37 -10.11
CA SER A 383 22.32 13.80 -8.78
C SER A 383 21.32 14.34 -7.73
N ALA A 384 20.84 15.58 -7.89
CA ALA A 384 19.87 16.21 -7.00
C ALA A 384 18.45 15.64 -7.14
N SER A 385 18.22 14.75 -8.10
CA SER A 385 17.01 13.92 -8.17
C SER A 385 16.98 12.83 -7.09
N GLY A 386 18.15 12.44 -6.56
CA GLY A 386 18.29 11.52 -5.44
C GLY A 386 18.05 12.18 -4.08
N LEU A 387 17.98 11.37 -3.01
CA LEU A 387 17.68 11.87 -1.65
C LEU A 387 18.87 12.59 -1.00
N ILE A 388 20.07 12.08 -1.17
CA ILE A 388 21.30 12.55 -0.49
C ILE A 388 22.10 13.44 -1.43
N LEU A 389 22.71 14.51 -0.89
CA LEU A 389 23.65 15.34 -1.63
C LEU A 389 24.73 14.50 -2.30
N ARG A 390 25.15 14.90 -3.51
CA ARG A 390 26.29 14.29 -4.18
C ARG A 390 27.53 14.44 -3.31
N ASN A 391 28.11 13.32 -2.90
CA ASN A 391 29.24 13.24 -1.98
C ASN A 391 30.39 12.36 -2.51
N GLY A 392 30.50 12.22 -3.85
CA GLY A 392 31.52 11.39 -4.49
C GLY A 392 32.04 11.98 -5.81
N ASP A 393 33.24 11.54 -6.15
CA ASP A 393 34.01 12.00 -7.31
C ASP A 393 34.30 10.86 -8.29
N TRP A 394 34.30 11.18 -9.58
CA TRP A 394 34.70 10.25 -10.63
C TRP A 394 36.20 10.38 -10.87
N ASN A 395 36.94 9.29 -10.71
CA ASN A 395 38.35 9.21 -11.10
C ASN A 395 38.47 8.38 -12.37
N PHE A 396 38.70 9.05 -13.50
CA PHE A 396 39.02 8.40 -14.77
C PHE A 396 40.55 8.38 -14.90
N GLY A 397 41.11 7.18 -14.89
CA GLY A 397 42.55 6.96 -15.06
C GLY A 397 43.06 7.30 -16.46
#